data_AF-A0A443YWU2-F1
#
_entry.id   AF-A0A443YWU2-F1
#
_cell.length_a   1.000
_cell.length_b   1.000
_cell.length_c   1.000
_cell.angle_alpha   90.00
_cell.angle_beta   90.00
_cell.angle_gamma   90.00
#
_symmetry.space_group_name_H-M   'P 1'
#
loop_
_entity.id
_entity.type
_entity.pdbx_description
1 polymer ?
#
loop_
_entity_poly.entity_id
_entity_poly.type
_entity_poly.pdbx_seq_one_letter_code
_entity_poly.pdbx_strand_id
1 'polypeptide(L)'
;MKNLTLITLLLVSILFGCKKDKANDDNTLTLAEFNSKFTVPTQKFNGTGGAAFSITGAKGMKFDFPANAFIDNNGNPVAGNVVVSLKEVLSKKDIILSGKVTESNGQLLITGGEFQILASQNGQALRLNPAVTVNVKVPTTLNTDAMNLFVWAPAGVSDSTWVLDQKARVVSSPDFYQFNLPSFGWVNCDYFYTNPNPKTTITATPVYSGAVPSIKDQRAYMVFDDLKTVAGLPFVLSINKHRSYENSMPIGLKGKLIILSTDVNNVIYFGHTNFTVSANLNLDVAVTPATAAQIDAVLNTLN
;
A
#
# COMPACT_ATOMS: atom_id res chain seq x y z
N MET A 1 70.73 -57.29 -24.60
CA MET A 1 70.83 -55.92 -25.13
C MET A 1 69.52 -55.20 -24.85
N LYS A 2 69.64 -54.11 -24.08
CA LYS A 2 68.77 -52.92 -23.98
C LYS A 2 67.32 -53.04 -23.47
N ASN A 3 67.20 -52.55 -22.23
CA ASN A 3 66.04 -52.04 -21.52
C ASN A 3 65.16 -51.15 -22.40
N LEU A 4 63.83 -51.33 -22.34
CA LEU A 4 62.87 -50.41 -22.94
C LEU A 4 62.21 -49.59 -21.83
N THR A 5 62.62 -48.33 -21.78
CA THR A 5 62.18 -47.29 -20.85
C THR A 5 60.76 -46.84 -21.20
N LEU A 6 59.85 -46.90 -20.21
CA LEU A 6 58.51 -46.35 -20.29
C LEU A 6 58.58 -44.82 -20.14
N ILE A 7 58.37 -44.08 -21.23
CA ILE A 7 58.26 -42.62 -21.20
C ILE A 7 56.79 -42.26 -21.02
N THR A 8 56.44 -41.82 -19.81
CA THR A 8 55.13 -41.27 -19.47
C THR A 8 54.98 -39.90 -20.12
N LEU A 9 54.19 -39.81 -21.19
CA LEU A 9 53.85 -38.54 -21.85
C LEU A 9 52.78 -37.83 -21.01
N LEU A 10 53.18 -36.81 -20.25
CA LEU A 10 52.27 -35.95 -19.49
C LEU A 10 51.55 -35.01 -20.48
N LEU A 11 50.36 -35.41 -20.95
CA LEU A 11 49.46 -34.52 -21.67
C LEU A 11 48.89 -33.49 -20.67
N VAL A 12 49.41 -32.26 -20.72
CA VAL A 12 48.78 -31.11 -20.07
C VAL A 12 47.58 -30.70 -20.94
N SER A 13 46.41 -31.21 -20.60
CA SER A 13 45.14 -30.75 -21.14
C SER A 13 44.82 -29.36 -20.58
N ILE A 14 45.10 -28.33 -21.38
CA ILE A 14 44.69 -26.95 -21.11
C ILE A 14 43.17 -26.91 -21.25
N LEU A 15 42.48 -27.06 -20.11
CA LEU A 15 41.05 -26.79 -20.01
C LEU A 15 40.84 -25.29 -20.21
N PHE A 16 40.51 -24.89 -21.44
CA PHE A 16 39.82 -23.63 -21.69
C PHE A 16 38.43 -23.73 -21.07
N GLY A 17 38.35 -23.43 -19.77
CA GLY A 17 37.10 -23.09 -19.14
C GLY A 17 36.63 -21.77 -19.72
N CYS A 18 35.75 -21.83 -20.73
CA CYS A 18 34.81 -20.74 -20.95
C CYS A 18 34.06 -20.55 -19.63
N LYS A 19 34.48 -19.59 -18.81
CA LYS A 19 33.55 -18.91 -17.92
C LYS A 19 32.48 -18.37 -18.84
N LYS A 20 31.35 -19.06 -18.89
CA LYS A 20 30.10 -18.41 -19.25
C LYS A 20 29.96 -17.35 -18.17
N ASP A 21 30.37 -16.13 -18.50
CA ASP A 21 29.97 -14.97 -17.72
C ASP A 21 28.46 -15.10 -17.60
N LYS A 22 28.00 -15.41 -16.38
CA LYS A 22 26.61 -15.20 -16.05
C LYS A 22 26.45 -13.70 -16.26
N ALA A 23 25.83 -13.33 -17.38
CA ALA A 23 25.20 -12.04 -17.49
C ALA A 23 24.42 -11.89 -16.19
N ASN A 24 24.78 -10.88 -15.41
CA ASN A 24 23.98 -10.47 -14.27
C ASN A 24 22.57 -10.30 -14.82
N ASP A 25 21.61 -11.05 -14.28
CA ASP A 25 20.21 -10.99 -14.67
C ASP A 25 19.61 -9.72 -14.03
N ASP A 26 20.18 -8.55 -14.37
CA ASP A 26 19.84 -7.20 -13.87
C ASP A 26 18.41 -6.75 -14.28
N ASN A 27 17.60 -7.66 -14.85
CA ASN A 27 16.30 -7.36 -15.44
C ASN A 27 15.09 -7.81 -14.61
N THR A 28 15.27 -8.47 -13.46
CA THR A 28 14.13 -8.95 -12.64
C THR A 28 14.19 -8.45 -11.20
N LEU A 29 13.12 -7.80 -10.76
CA LEU A 29 12.96 -7.30 -9.39
C LEU A 29 12.52 -8.41 -8.44
N THR A 30 13.22 -8.59 -7.32
CA THR A 30 12.81 -9.52 -6.26
C THR A 30 11.81 -8.88 -5.30
N LEU A 31 11.05 -9.70 -4.56
CA LEU A 31 10.15 -9.24 -3.50
C LEU A 31 10.87 -8.45 -2.41
N ALA A 32 12.10 -8.83 -2.06
CA ALA A 32 12.89 -8.14 -1.04
C ALA A 32 13.27 -6.72 -1.48
N GLU A 33 13.76 -6.58 -2.72
CA GLU A 33 14.07 -5.28 -3.32
C GLU A 33 12.81 -4.43 -3.49
N PHE A 34 11.71 -5.06 -3.93
CA PHE A 34 10.42 -4.39 -4.04
C PHE A 34 9.97 -3.83 -2.69
N ASN A 35 9.97 -4.64 -1.63
CA ASN A 35 9.56 -4.20 -0.29
C ASN A 35 10.49 -3.14 0.30
N SER A 36 11.78 -3.17 -0.06
CA SER A 36 12.74 -2.15 0.37
C SER A 36 12.51 -0.80 -0.31
N LYS A 37 12.03 -0.80 -1.56
CA LYS A 37 11.89 0.42 -2.38
C LYS A 37 10.46 0.98 -2.41
N PHE A 38 9.47 0.10 -2.55
CA PHE A 38 8.06 0.42 -2.76
C PHE A 38 7.28 0.25 -1.47
N THR A 39 7.51 1.16 -0.52
CA THR A 39 6.82 1.20 0.75
C THR A 39 6.48 2.64 1.13
N VAL A 40 5.43 2.82 1.93
CA VAL A 40 5.15 4.11 2.57
C VAL A 40 6.15 4.29 3.72
N PRO A 41 7.02 5.32 3.69
CA PRO A 41 8.06 5.50 4.71
C PRO A 41 7.48 5.62 6.12
N THR A 42 8.10 4.93 7.07
CA THR A 42 7.78 5.06 8.50
C THR A 42 8.70 6.09 9.14
N GLN A 43 8.12 7.15 9.68
CA GLN A 43 8.81 8.20 10.40
C GLN A 43 8.73 7.90 11.90
N LYS A 44 9.81 8.15 12.64
CA LYS A 44 9.86 7.93 14.09
C LYS A 44 10.15 9.24 14.82
N PHE A 45 9.38 9.50 15.86
CA PHE A 45 9.48 10.68 16.70
C PHE A 45 9.62 10.25 18.16
N ASN A 46 10.49 10.92 18.90
CA ASN A 46 10.65 10.70 20.34
C ASN A 46 9.88 11.79 21.10
N GLY A 47 9.22 11.39 22.18
CA GLY A 47 8.54 12.29 23.11
C GLY A 47 8.60 11.77 24.54
N THR A 48 8.04 12.53 25.47
CA THR A 48 7.92 12.15 26.89
C THR A 48 6.45 12.12 27.24
N GLY A 49 5.90 10.95 27.58
CA GLY A 49 4.46 10.78 27.74
C GLY A 49 3.85 11.61 28.88
N GLY A 50 4.64 11.99 29.88
CA GLY A 50 4.23 12.86 30.99
C GLY A 50 4.23 14.37 30.66
N ALA A 51 4.65 14.75 29.46
CA ALA A 51 4.70 16.13 29.00
C ALA A 51 3.95 16.28 27.66
N ALA A 52 3.46 17.48 27.38
CA ALA A 52 2.89 17.78 26.08
C ALA A 52 4.02 17.90 25.03
N PHE A 53 3.78 17.41 23.82
CA PHE A 53 4.67 17.59 22.68
C PHE A 53 3.90 17.48 21.36
N SER A 54 4.48 18.02 20.28
CA SER A 54 3.90 17.95 18.94
C SER A 54 4.86 17.28 17.98
N ILE A 55 4.32 16.61 16.97
CA ILE A 55 5.08 16.07 15.84
C ILE A 55 4.53 16.63 14.53
N THR A 56 5.40 16.75 13.53
CA THR A 56 5.02 17.08 12.15
C THR A 56 5.67 16.07 11.22
N GLY A 57 4.84 15.37 10.45
CA GLY A 57 5.28 14.45 9.41
C GLY A 57 5.89 15.16 8.21
N ALA A 58 6.71 14.44 7.45
CA ALA A 58 7.36 14.90 6.24
C ALA A 58 6.37 15.38 5.16
N LYS A 59 5.13 14.88 5.15
CA LYS A 59 4.06 15.34 4.25
C LYS A 59 3.10 16.33 4.89
N GLY A 60 3.40 16.80 6.10
CA GLY A 60 2.74 17.93 6.75
C GLY A 60 1.65 17.57 7.76
N MET A 61 1.35 16.29 8.01
CA MET A 61 0.42 15.91 9.07
C MET A 61 0.97 16.32 10.44
N LYS A 62 0.13 16.91 11.28
CA LYS A 62 0.51 17.37 12.62
C LYS A 62 -0.30 16.66 13.68
N PHE A 63 0.36 16.35 14.79
CA PHE A 63 -0.27 15.72 15.94
C PHE A 63 0.19 16.46 17.19
N ASP A 64 -0.76 16.94 17.98
CA ASP A 64 -0.52 17.65 19.24
C ASP A 64 -0.90 16.72 20.39
N PHE A 65 0.11 16.12 21.03
CA PHE A 65 -0.07 15.20 22.16
C PHE A 65 -0.07 15.99 23.48
N PRO A 66 -1.16 16.00 24.25
CA PRO A 66 -1.13 16.53 25.61
C PRO A 66 -0.34 15.59 26.54
N ALA A 67 0.01 16.10 27.73
CA ALA A 67 0.54 15.25 28.79
C ALA A 67 -0.43 14.09 29.11
N ASN A 68 0.13 12.92 29.39
CA ASN A 68 -0.58 11.68 29.70
C ASN A 68 -1.44 11.12 28.56
N ALA A 69 -1.10 11.42 27.29
CA ALA A 69 -1.79 10.86 26.12
C ALA A 69 -1.60 9.34 25.91
N PHE A 70 -0.69 8.71 26.65
CA PHE A 70 -0.32 7.31 26.45
C PHE A 70 -0.60 6.49 27.71
N ILE A 71 -1.20 5.32 27.52
CA ILE A 71 -1.35 4.29 28.56
C ILE A 71 -0.73 2.98 28.09
N ASP A 72 -0.26 2.17 29.03
CA ASP A 72 0.18 0.80 28.77
C ASP A 72 -1.03 -0.14 28.53
N ASN A 73 -0.75 -1.43 28.31
CA ASN A 73 -1.81 -2.43 28.11
C ASN A 73 -2.67 -2.69 29.37
N ASN A 74 -2.19 -2.30 30.55
CA ASN A 74 -2.91 -2.41 31.82
C ASN A 74 -3.73 -1.14 32.13
N GLY A 75 -3.64 -0.10 31.30
CA GLY A 75 -4.33 1.17 31.48
C GLY A 75 -3.59 2.20 32.34
N ASN A 76 -2.33 1.93 32.72
CA ASN A 76 -1.55 2.87 33.52
C ASN A 76 -0.98 3.99 32.64
N PRO A 77 -1.02 5.26 33.07
CA PRO A 77 -0.37 6.36 32.37
C PRO A 77 1.14 6.13 32.20
N VAL A 78 1.63 6.41 31.00
CA VAL A 78 3.05 6.32 30.66
C VAL A 78 3.68 7.71 30.70
N ALA A 79 4.48 7.98 31.72
CA ALA A 79 5.14 9.29 31.89
C ALA A 79 6.52 9.39 31.20
N GLY A 80 7.19 8.26 30.97
CA GLY A 80 8.56 8.21 30.43
C GLY A 80 8.67 8.42 28.92
N ASN A 81 9.82 8.02 28.35
CA ASN A 81 10.08 8.14 26.93
C ASN A 81 9.11 7.28 26.10
N VAL A 82 8.59 7.85 25.02
CA VAL A 82 7.72 7.20 24.05
C VAL A 82 8.26 7.40 22.64
N VAL A 83 8.07 6.40 21.78
CA VAL A 83 8.36 6.46 20.35
C VAL A 83 7.04 6.43 19.60
N VAL A 84 6.76 7.49 18.85
CA VAL A 84 5.61 7.58 17.93
C VAL A 84 6.09 7.26 16.52
N SER A 85 5.43 6.33 15.84
CA SER A 85 5.68 5.96 14.45
C SER A 85 4.53 6.44 13.56
N LEU A 86 4.85 7.12 12.46
CA LEU A 86 3.87 7.70 11.53
C LEU A 86 4.14 7.24 10.09
N LYS A 87 3.09 6.84 9.38
CA LYS A 87 3.05 6.71 7.92
C LYS A 87 2.01 7.67 7.37
N GLU A 88 2.37 8.47 6.37
CA GLU A 88 1.47 9.43 5.72
C GLU A 88 1.15 8.97 4.29
N VAL A 89 -0.14 8.78 4.01
CA VAL A 89 -0.69 8.36 2.70
C VAL A 89 -1.40 9.56 2.08
N LEU A 90 -0.68 10.29 1.22
CA LEU A 90 -1.15 11.55 0.60
C LEU A 90 -0.92 11.56 -0.92
N SER A 91 -1.01 10.40 -1.56
CA SER A 91 -0.99 10.24 -3.03
C SER A 91 -1.57 8.89 -3.43
N LYS A 92 -1.99 8.73 -4.70
CA LYS A 92 -2.45 7.43 -5.21
C LYS A 92 -1.35 6.37 -5.17
N LYS A 93 -0.09 6.77 -5.39
CA LYS A 93 1.08 5.90 -5.18
C LYS A 93 1.12 5.39 -3.75
N ASP A 94 0.97 6.27 -2.75
CA ASP A 94 0.96 5.84 -1.36
C ASP A 94 -0.19 4.89 -1.04
N ILE A 95 -1.38 5.12 -1.59
CA ILE A 95 -2.57 4.26 -1.36
C ILE A 95 -2.31 2.85 -1.89
N ILE A 96 -1.70 2.72 -3.07
CA ILE A 96 -1.30 1.41 -3.63
C ILE A 96 -0.29 0.72 -2.70
N LEU A 97 0.72 1.47 -2.23
CA LEU A 97 1.82 0.92 -1.42
C LEU A 97 1.43 0.68 0.05
N SER A 98 0.38 1.35 0.56
CA SER A 98 -0.14 1.15 1.91
C SER A 98 -0.91 -0.18 2.03
N GLY A 99 -1.50 -0.64 0.93
CA GLY A 99 -2.45 -1.75 0.93
C GLY A 99 -3.78 -1.42 1.61
N LYS A 100 -4.06 -0.14 1.87
CA LYS A 100 -5.32 0.40 2.38
C LYS A 100 -5.93 1.22 1.25
N VAL A 101 -6.78 0.58 0.46
CA VAL A 101 -7.44 1.21 -0.69
C VAL A 101 -8.62 2.07 -0.21
N THR A 102 -9.00 3.07 -1.00
CA THR A 102 -10.02 4.07 -0.62
C THR A 102 -11.42 3.54 -0.91
N GLU A 103 -11.85 2.58 -0.10
CA GLU A 103 -13.17 1.96 -0.14
C GLU A 103 -13.68 1.64 1.27
N SER A 104 -15.01 1.67 1.43
CA SER A 104 -15.71 1.26 2.64
C SER A 104 -16.79 0.23 2.28
N ASN A 105 -16.53 -1.04 2.56
CA ASN A 105 -17.43 -2.17 2.28
C ASN A 105 -17.94 -2.20 0.82
N GLY A 106 -17.01 -1.96 -0.10
CA GLY A 106 -17.22 -1.94 -1.54
C GLY A 106 -17.74 -0.64 -2.13
N GLN A 107 -18.03 0.37 -1.30
CA GLN A 107 -18.34 1.72 -1.75
C GLN A 107 -17.06 2.55 -1.86
N LEU A 108 -16.85 3.19 -3.01
CA LEU A 108 -15.69 4.05 -3.23
C LEU A 108 -15.69 5.26 -2.29
N LEU A 109 -14.49 5.62 -1.84
CA LEU A 109 -14.22 6.83 -1.07
C LEU A 109 -13.40 7.81 -1.92
N ILE A 110 -13.63 9.11 -1.74
CA ILE A 110 -12.74 10.15 -2.25
C ILE A 110 -11.88 10.62 -1.08
N THR A 111 -10.56 10.61 -1.29
CA THR A 111 -9.64 10.81 -0.18
C THR A 111 -9.19 12.24 0.06
N GLY A 112 -9.19 12.63 1.34
CA GLY A 112 -8.46 13.78 1.89
C GLY A 112 -7.12 13.39 2.53
N GLY A 113 -6.92 12.09 2.81
CA GLY A 113 -5.65 11.51 3.26
C GLY A 113 -5.82 10.42 4.31
N GLU A 114 -4.92 9.42 4.26
CA GLU A 114 -4.88 8.33 5.24
C GLU A 114 -3.54 8.32 5.99
N PHE A 115 -3.52 7.74 7.19
CA PHE A 115 -2.28 7.55 7.93
C PHE A 115 -2.35 6.36 8.88
N GLN A 116 -1.17 5.87 9.23
CA GLN A 116 -0.97 4.98 10.36
C GLN A 116 -0.18 5.70 11.43
N ILE A 117 -0.71 5.77 12.65
CA ILE A 117 0.03 6.28 13.81
C ILE A 117 0.04 5.25 14.94
N LEU A 118 1.23 4.88 15.40
CA LEU A 118 1.45 3.92 16.47
C LEU A 118 2.34 4.54 17.54
N ALA A 119 2.21 4.09 18.77
CA ALA A 119 3.07 4.49 19.87
C ALA A 119 3.64 3.28 20.61
N SER A 120 4.86 3.39 21.09
CA SER A 120 5.51 2.34 21.88
C SER A 120 6.43 2.90 22.96
N GLN A 121 6.67 2.12 24.01
CA GLN A 121 7.72 2.34 24.99
C GLN A 121 8.53 1.05 25.12
N ASN A 122 9.85 1.12 24.95
CA ASN A 122 10.75 -0.05 25.05
C ASN A 122 10.30 -1.22 24.15
N GLY A 123 9.76 -0.91 22.96
CA GLY A 123 9.23 -1.90 22.02
C GLY A 123 7.83 -2.43 22.35
N GLN A 124 7.25 -2.11 23.51
CA GLN A 124 5.88 -2.47 23.86
C GLN A 124 4.89 -1.45 23.32
N ALA A 125 3.83 -1.92 22.66
CA ALA A 125 2.78 -1.05 22.13
C ALA A 125 2.05 -0.30 23.25
N LEU A 126 1.75 0.97 23.00
CA LEU A 126 0.94 1.82 23.88
C LEU A 126 -0.44 2.03 23.27
N ARG A 127 -1.39 2.39 24.12
CA ARG A 127 -2.73 2.80 23.73
C ARG A 127 -2.92 4.29 23.95
N LEU A 128 -3.83 4.88 23.19
CA LEU A 128 -4.27 6.25 23.40
C LEU A 128 -5.07 6.29 24.71
N ASN A 129 -4.75 7.24 25.58
CA ASN A 129 -5.51 7.46 26.80
C ASN A 129 -6.87 8.10 26.47
N PRO A 130 -8.01 7.43 26.74
CA PRO A 130 -9.33 7.96 26.40
C PRO A 130 -9.73 9.20 27.24
N ALA A 131 -8.99 9.51 28.32
CA ALA A 131 -9.24 10.67 29.15
C ALA A 131 -8.70 11.99 28.56
N VAL A 132 -7.92 11.93 27.48
CA VAL A 132 -7.36 13.12 26.82
C VAL A 132 -7.55 13.05 25.31
N THR A 133 -7.35 14.18 24.65
CA THR A 133 -7.56 14.34 23.21
C THR A 133 -6.26 14.73 22.54
N VAL A 134 -5.87 13.97 21.51
CA VAL A 134 -4.78 14.34 20.59
C VAL A 134 -5.40 15.02 19.39
N ASN A 135 -5.05 16.28 19.14
CA ASN A 135 -5.50 16.98 17.95
C ASN A 135 -4.67 16.54 16.75
N VAL A 136 -5.34 16.24 15.64
CA VAL A 136 -4.73 15.85 14.38
C VAL A 136 -5.06 16.89 13.32
N LYS A 137 -4.06 17.25 12.51
CA LYS A 137 -4.23 18.11 11.33
C LYS A 137 -3.69 17.39 10.11
N VAL A 138 -4.57 17.06 9.17
CA VAL A 138 -4.23 16.48 7.87
C VAL A 138 -4.24 17.59 6.82
N PRO A 139 -3.16 17.81 6.05
CA PRO A 139 -3.14 18.83 5.00
C PRO A 139 -4.21 18.58 3.93
N THR A 140 -4.86 19.65 3.45
CA THR A 140 -5.86 19.62 2.36
C THR A 140 -5.23 19.51 0.97
N THR A 141 -4.04 18.90 0.85
CA THR A 141 -3.27 18.85 -0.40
C THR A 141 -3.88 17.92 -1.45
N LEU A 142 -4.63 16.90 -1.03
CA LEU A 142 -5.30 15.97 -1.93
C LEU A 142 -6.67 16.47 -2.40
N ASN A 143 -7.41 17.10 -1.49
CA ASN A 143 -8.78 17.55 -1.68
C ASN A 143 -9.09 18.67 -0.66
N THR A 144 -10.08 19.51 -0.96
CA THR A 144 -10.63 20.58 -0.11
C THR A 144 -12.10 20.37 0.28
N ASP A 145 -12.74 19.31 -0.22
CA ASP A 145 -14.12 18.95 0.13
C ASP A 145 -14.26 18.59 1.62
N ALA A 146 -15.46 18.72 2.17
CA ALA A 146 -15.71 18.29 3.54
C ALA A 146 -15.51 16.77 3.69
N MET A 147 -14.68 16.38 4.65
CA MET A 147 -14.36 14.98 4.93
C MET A 147 -15.08 14.45 6.16
N ASN A 148 -15.18 13.12 6.24
CA ASN A 148 -15.53 12.36 7.42
C ASN A 148 -14.31 11.55 7.89
N LEU A 149 -14.39 11.00 9.09
CA LEU A 149 -13.34 10.15 9.63
C LEU A 149 -13.74 8.68 9.52
N PHE A 150 -12.80 7.86 9.10
CA PHE A 150 -12.92 6.42 9.02
C PHE A 150 -11.81 5.76 9.84
N VAL A 151 -12.14 4.63 10.46
CA VAL A 151 -11.20 3.78 11.19
C VAL A 151 -11.12 2.43 10.53
N TRP A 152 -9.94 1.81 10.59
CA TRP A 152 -9.75 0.47 10.05
C TRP A 152 -10.31 -0.57 11.02
N ALA A 153 -11.33 -1.31 10.60
CA ALA A 153 -12.00 -2.30 11.44
C ALA A 153 -12.37 -3.57 10.66
N PRO A 154 -12.54 -4.71 11.33
CA PRO A 154 -13.06 -5.92 10.70
C PRO A 154 -14.45 -5.70 10.07
N ALA A 155 -14.64 -6.24 8.88
CA ALA A 155 -15.91 -6.40 8.19
C ALA A 155 -16.22 -7.89 8.03
N GLY A 156 -17.20 -8.37 8.78
CA GLY A 156 -17.60 -9.78 8.73
C GLY A 156 -16.50 -10.75 9.21
N VAL A 157 -16.43 -11.92 8.58
CA VAL A 157 -15.74 -13.10 9.15
C VAL A 157 -14.23 -13.15 8.85
N SER A 158 -13.71 -12.36 7.92
CA SER A 158 -12.26 -12.41 7.59
C SER A 158 -11.63 -11.13 7.01
N ASP A 159 -12.42 -10.13 6.61
CA ASP A 159 -11.89 -8.96 5.91
C ASP A 159 -11.91 -7.74 6.82
N SER A 160 -11.13 -6.70 6.49
CA SER A 160 -11.17 -5.41 7.17
C SER A 160 -11.34 -4.31 6.14
N THR A 161 -12.05 -3.26 6.52
CA THR A 161 -12.37 -2.13 5.66
C THR A 161 -12.29 -0.82 6.44
N TRP A 162 -12.30 0.30 5.74
CA TRP A 162 -12.62 1.58 6.35
C TRP A 162 -14.07 1.57 6.82
N VAL A 163 -14.30 1.92 8.08
CA VAL A 163 -15.63 2.05 8.69
C VAL A 163 -15.79 3.49 9.17
N LEU A 164 -16.90 4.11 8.80
CA LEU A 164 -17.23 5.48 9.21
C LEU A 164 -17.29 5.59 10.75
N ASP A 165 -16.50 6.50 11.32
CA ASP A 165 -16.64 6.89 12.71
C ASP A 165 -17.76 7.94 12.82
N GLN A 166 -18.96 7.47 13.16
CA GLN A 166 -20.16 8.31 13.28
C GLN A 166 -20.08 9.34 14.44
N LYS A 167 -19.12 9.19 15.36
CA LYS A 167 -18.95 10.10 16.50
C LYS A 167 -17.90 11.16 16.22
N ALA A 168 -16.99 10.90 15.29
CA ALA A 168 -15.96 11.84 14.91
C ALA A 168 -16.55 13.08 14.23
N ARG A 169 -15.90 14.22 14.46
CA ARG A 169 -16.19 15.47 13.77
C ARG A 169 -14.91 15.96 13.12
N VAL A 170 -14.97 16.19 11.82
CA VAL A 170 -13.87 16.75 11.05
C VAL A 170 -14.20 18.21 10.74
N VAL A 171 -13.35 19.11 11.21
CA VAL A 171 -13.42 20.54 10.89
C VAL A 171 -12.51 20.78 9.70
N SER A 172 -13.05 21.33 8.62
CA SER A 172 -12.28 21.66 7.42
C SER A 172 -11.90 23.14 7.43
N SER A 173 -10.61 23.43 7.25
CA SER A 173 -10.09 24.78 6.98
C SER A 173 -9.30 24.76 5.66
N PRO A 174 -8.95 25.93 5.09
CA PRO A 174 -8.24 25.97 3.80
C PRO A 174 -6.97 25.12 3.77
N ASP A 175 -6.25 25.06 4.90
CA ASP A 175 -4.96 24.35 5.00
C ASP A 175 -5.05 22.93 5.58
N PHE A 176 -6.09 22.61 6.36
CA PHE A 176 -6.15 21.36 7.14
C PHE A 176 -7.57 20.83 7.35
N TYR A 177 -7.69 19.51 7.35
CA TYR A 177 -8.73 18.78 8.09
C TYR A 177 -8.27 18.58 9.53
N GLN A 178 -9.13 18.91 10.49
CA GLN A 178 -8.82 18.84 11.92
C GLN A 178 -9.83 17.97 12.66
N PHE A 179 -9.34 17.04 13.48
CA PHE A 179 -10.16 16.14 14.28
C PHE A 179 -9.37 15.61 15.48
N ASN A 180 -10.05 14.85 16.34
CA ASN A 180 -9.44 14.19 17.48
C ASN A 180 -9.02 12.77 17.07
N LEU A 181 -7.79 12.37 17.39
CA LEU A 181 -7.31 11.02 17.08
C LEU A 181 -8.22 9.98 17.76
N PRO A 182 -8.85 9.06 17.03
CA PRO A 182 -9.78 8.10 17.62
C PRO A 182 -9.03 6.99 18.39
N SER A 183 -7.88 6.56 17.86
CA SER A 183 -7.01 5.54 18.45
C SER A 183 -5.65 5.53 17.76
N PHE A 184 -4.68 4.81 18.34
CA PHE A 184 -3.49 4.42 17.58
C PHE A 184 -3.86 3.29 16.61
N GLY A 185 -3.47 3.44 15.35
CA GLY A 185 -3.84 2.54 14.27
C GLY A 185 -3.91 3.27 12.92
N TRP A 186 -4.70 2.70 12.02
CA TRP A 186 -5.01 3.28 10.72
C TRP A 186 -6.24 4.19 10.83
N VAL A 187 -6.11 5.40 10.30
CA VAL A 187 -7.16 6.42 10.28
C VAL A 187 -7.20 7.01 8.87
N ASN A 188 -8.40 7.29 8.39
CA ASN A 188 -8.63 7.81 7.05
C ASN A 188 -9.62 8.99 7.07
N CYS A 189 -9.31 10.04 6.32
CA CYS A 189 -10.08 11.28 6.23
C CYS A 189 -10.65 11.43 4.82
N ASP A 190 -11.86 10.94 4.63
CA ASP A 190 -12.45 10.66 3.31
C ASP A 190 -13.93 11.06 3.26
N TYR A 191 -14.56 11.01 2.09
CA TYR A 191 -16.02 10.98 1.99
C TYR A 191 -16.50 9.92 0.98
N PHE A 192 -17.76 9.50 1.13
CA PHE A 192 -18.37 8.56 0.22
C PHE A 192 -18.58 9.16 -1.17
N TYR A 193 -17.94 8.56 -2.18
CA TYR A 193 -18.15 8.97 -3.56
C TYR A 193 -19.59 8.71 -3.98
N THR A 194 -20.21 9.70 -4.63
CA THR A 194 -21.55 9.57 -5.22
C THR A 194 -21.48 9.87 -6.71
N ASN A 195 -22.11 9.00 -7.49
CA ASN A 195 -22.24 9.17 -8.94
C ASN A 195 -23.57 8.55 -9.38
N PRO A 196 -24.42 9.30 -10.12
CA PRO A 196 -25.74 8.84 -10.51
C PRO A 196 -25.72 7.90 -11.72
N ASN A 197 -24.59 7.76 -12.42
CA ASN A 197 -24.50 6.89 -13.59
C ASN A 197 -24.80 5.43 -13.20
N PRO A 198 -25.33 4.62 -14.14
CA PRO A 198 -25.47 3.19 -13.93
C PRO A 198 -24.15 2.57 -13.48
N LYS A 199 -24.22 1.66 -12.53
CA LYS A 199 -23.05 0.96 -11.99
C LYS A 199 -22.96 -0.46 -12.57
N THR A 200 -21.76 -0.99 -12.61
CA THR A 200 -21.46 -2.34 -13.09
C THR A 200 -20.40 -2.99 -12.20
N THR A 201 -20.23 -4.30 -12.36
CA THR A 201 -19.09 -5.05 -11.83
C THR A 201 -18.03 -5.18 -12.92
N ILE A 202 -16.76 -4.98 -12.57
CA ILE A 202 -15.60 -5.08 -13.46
C ILE A 202 -14.79 -6.31 -13.11
N THR A 203 -14.25 -6.98 -14.12
CA THR A 203 -13.31 -8.07 -13.93
C THR A 203 -11.98 -7.78 -14.60
N ALA A 204 -10.91 -8.36 -14.07
CA ALA A 204 -9.59 -8.28 -14.67
C ALA A 204 -8.89 -9.63 -14.66
N THR A 205 -8.26 -9.95 -15.78
CA THR A 205 -7.54 -11.20 -16.01
C THR A 205 -6.06 -10.90 -16.25
N PRO A 206 -5.14 -11.37 -15.38
CA PRO A 206 -3.71 -11.30 -15.67
C PRO A 206 -3.36 -12.26 -16.81
N VAL A 207 -2.64 -11.77 -17.82
CA VAL A 207 -2.20 -12.54 -18.99
C VAL A 207 -0.67 -12.61 -18.98
N TYR A 208 -0.14 -13.79 -18.73
CA TYR A 208 1.30 -14.05 -18.71
C TYR A 208 1.77 -14.55 -20.08
N SER A 209 2.94 -14.11 -20.53
CA SER A 209 3.57 -14.63 -21.75
C SER A 209 4.18 -16.01 -21.51
N GLY A 210 3.82 -17.00 -22.32
CA GLY A 210 4.39 -18.35 -22.23
C GLY A 210 3.80 -19.19 -21.10
N ALA A 211 4.63 -19.99 -20.45
CA ALA A 211 4.19 -20.80 -19.29
C ALA A 211 3.81 -19.87 -18.14
N VAL A 212 2.60 -20.05 -17.60
CA VAL A 212 2.11 -19.26 -16.47
C VAL A 212 2.98 -19.55 -15.24
N PRO A 213 3.61 -18.53 -14.63
CA PRO A 213 4.39 -18.72 -13.41
C PRO A 213 3.49 -19.16 -12.25
N SER A 214 4.05 -19.89 -11.29
CA SER A 214 3.34 -20.23 -10.06
C SER A 214 3.27 -19.00 -9.15
N ILE A 215 2.10 -18.34 -9.11
CA ILE A 215 1.87 -17.10 -8.36
C ILE A 215 1.44 -17.41 -6.93
N LYS A 216 2.07 -16.75 -5.95
CA LYS A 216 1.72 -16.86 -4.52
C LYS A 216 1.05 -15.62 -3.93
N ASP A 217 1.21 -14.46 -4.57
CA ASP A 217 0.50 -13.22 -4.21
C ASP A 217 0.15 -12.45 -5.48
N GLN A 218 -1.04 -11.87 -5.53
CA GLN A 218 -1.49 -11.06 -6.65
C GLN A 218 -2.44 -9.97 -6.18
N ARG A 219 -2.20 -8.74 -6.65
CA ARG A 219 -3.00 -7.56 -6.30
C ARG A 219 -3.34 -6.78 -7.55
N ALA A 220 -4.57 -6.29 -7.60
CA ALA A 220 -5.05 -5.45 -8.69
C ALA A 220 -5.66 -4.16 -8.15
N TYR A 221 -5.34 -3.05 -8.80
CA TYR A 221 -5.76 -1.71 -8.39
C TYR A 221 -6.33 -0.94 -9.59
N MET A 222 -7.56 -0.46 -9.48
CA MET A 222 -8.11 0.54 -10.39
C MET A 222 -7.81 1.93 -9.85
N VAL A 223 -6.95 2.65 -10.57
CA VAL A 223 -6.56 4.03 -10.28
C VAL A 223 -7.33 4.93 -11.23
N PHE A 224 -8.25 5.74 -10.71
CA PHE A 224 -9.12 6.57 -11.54
C PHE A 224 -8.45 7.90 -11.89
N ASP A 225 -8.60 8.39 -13.11
CA ASP A 225 -7.93 9.62 -13.56
C ASP A 225 -8.47 10.86 -12.82
N ASP A 226 -9.80 11.04 -12.86
CA ASP A 226 -10.48 12.24 -12.39
C ASP A 226 -10.96 12.15 -10.93
N LEU A 227 -10.64 11.07 -10.22
CA LEU A 227 -11.03 10.88 -8.82
C LEU A 227 -9.80 10.69 -7.94
N LYS A 228 -9.85 11.20 -6.71
CA LYS A 228 -8.84 10.92 -5.68
C LYS A 228 -9.15 9.60 -4.98
N THR A 229 -9.16 8.52 -5.75
CA THR A 229 -9.48 7.17 -5.28
C THR A 229 -8.63 6.12 -5.98
N VAL A 230 -8.29 5.06 -5.23
CA VAL A 230 -7.75 3.80 -5.75
C VAL A 230 -8.62 2.68 -5.20
N ALA A 231 -9.22 1.89 -6.09
CA ALA A 231 -10.01 0.73 -5.70
C ALA A 231 -9.18 -0.55 -5.83
N GLY A 232 -9.22 -1.40 -4.80
CA GLY A 232 -8.68 -2.76 -4.88
C GLY A 232 -9.66 -3.69 -5.57
N LEU A 233 -9.15 -4.64 -6.34
CA LEU A 233 -9.94 -5.73 -6.92
C LEU A 233 -9.48 -7.05 -6.31
N PRO A 234 -10.19 -7.59 -5.31
CA PRO A 234 -9.89 -8.91 -4.76
C PRO A 234 -9.85 -9.99 -5.84
N PHE A 235 -8.96 -10.96 -5.69
CA PHE A 235 -8.93 -12.15 -6.56
C PHE A 235 -10.01 -13.13 -6.12
N VAL A 236 -10.92 -13.47 -7.03
CA VAL A 236 -12.05 -14.37 -6.78
C VAL A 236 -11.76 -15.73 -7.41
N LEU A 237 -11.42 -16.70 -6.57
CA LEU A 237 -11.02 -18.06 -7.00
C LEU A 237 -12.06 -18.75 -7.87
N SER A 238 -13.35 -18.60 -7.57
CA SER A 238 -14.44 -19.28 -8.29
C SER A 238 -14.60 -18.85 -9.76
N ILE A 239 -14.10 -17.67 -10.10
CA ILE A 239 -14.10 -17.15 -11.48
C ILE A 239 -12.69 -16.96 -12.03
N ASN A 240 -11.66 -17.30 -11.25
CA ASN A 240 -10.24 -17.16 -11.56
C ASN A 240 -9.85 -15.77 -12.11
N LYS A 241 -10.40 -14.71 -11.51
CA LYS A 241 -10.20 -13.31 -11.93
C LYS A 241 -10.16 -12.36 -10.74
N HIS A 242 -9.52 -11.21 -10.94
CA HIS A 242 -9.78 -10.05 -10.10
C HIS A 242 -11.16 -9.49 -10.38
N ARG A 243 -11.87 -9.07 -9.33
CA ARG A 243 -13.24 -8.55 -9.43
C ARG A 243 -13.38 -7.28 -8.62
N SER A 244 -14.05 -6.26 -9.15
CA SER A 244 -14.52 -5.15 -8.34
C SER A 244 -15.64 -5.60 -7.40
N TYR A 245 -16.00 -4.75 -6.45
CA TYR A 245 -17.21 -4.94 -5.67
C TYR A 245 -18.46 -4.96 -6.57
N GLU A 246 -19.49 -5.68 -6.12
CA GLU A 246 -20.70 -5.92 -6.90
C GLU A 246 -21.42 -4.59 -7.20
N ASN A 247 -21.67 -4.32 -8.48
CA ASN A 247 -22.41 -3.14 -8.96
C ASN A 247 -21.95 -1.82 -8.32
N SER A 248 -20.64 -1.68 -8.07
CA SER A 248 -20.10 -0.51 -7.37
C SER A 248 -19.43 0.50 -8.30
N MET A 249 -19.06 0.11 -9.53
CA MET A 249 -18.27 0.94 -10.45
C MET A 249 -19.18 1.73 -11.40
N PRO A 250 -19.24 3.07 -11.32
CA PRO A 250 -20.03 3.88 -12.24
C PRO A 250 -19.50 3.84 -13.67
N ILE A 251 -20.39 3.65 -14.63
CA ILE A 251 -20.08 3.69 -16.07
C ILE A 251 -19.55 5.07 -16.47
N GLY A 252 -18.54 5.07 -17.33
CA GLY A 252 -17.90 6.27 -17.88
C GLY A 252 -16.62 6.70 -17.15
N LEU A 253 -16.34 6.17 -15.97
CA LEU A 253 -15.08 6.48 -15.27
C LEU A 253 -13.87 5.96 -16.06
N LYS A 254 -12.80 6.74 -16.06
CA LYS A 254 -11.54 6.40 -16.74
C LYS A 254 -10.44 6.20 -15.73
N GLY A 255 -9.42 5.46 -16.13
CA GLY A 255 -8.27 5.24 -15.28
C GLY A 255 -7.29 4.23 -15.84
N LYS A 256 -6.41 3.80 -14.94
CA LYS A 256 -5.41 2.77 -15.16
C LYS A 256 -5.64 1.63 -14.19
N LEU A 257 -5.76 0.42 -14.72
CA LEU A 257 -5.72 -0.81 -13.94
C LEU A 257 -4.27 -1.25 -13.84
N ILE A 258 -3.80 -1.56 -12.64
CA ILE A 258 -2.46 -2.06 -12.34
C ILE A 258 -2.59 -3.45 -11.71
N ILE A 259 -1.77 -4.41 -12.15
CA ILE A 259 -1.63 -5.73 -11.52
C ILE A 259 -0.17 -5.91 -11.09
N LEU A 260 0.01 -6.29 -9.83
CA LEU A 260 1.27 -6.72 -9.23
C LEU A 260 1.14 -8.19 -8.83
N SER A 261 2.07 -9.03 -9.29
CA SER A 261 2.09 -10.45 -8.94
C SER A 261 3.46 -10.84 -8.41
N THR A 262 3.49 -11.75 -7.44
CA THR A 262 4.72 -12.34 -6.91
C THR A 262 4.67 -13.84 -7.12
N ASP A 263 5.68 -14.40 -7.78
CA ASP A 263 5.78 -15.85 -7.94
C ASP A 263 6.39 -16.55 -6.71
N VAL A 264 6.33 -17.87 -6.70
CA VAL A 264 6.91 -18.70 -5.63
C VAL A 264 8.41 -18.48 -5.42
N ASN A 265 9.13 -18.02 -6.46
CA ASN A 265 10.55 -17.71 -6.43
C ASN A 265 10.85 -16.27 -5.98
N ASN A 266 9.84 -15.49 -5.58
CA ASN A 266 9.93 -14.09 -5.19
C ASN A 266 10.24 -13.12 -6.35
N VAL A 267 9.95 -13.48 -7.60
CA VAL A 267 10.06 -12.54 -8.72
C VAL A 267 8.78 -11.70 -8.79
N ILE A 268 8.96 -10.39 -8.96
CA ILE A 268 7.87 -9.44 -9.16
C ILE A 268 7.52 -9.35 -10.64
N TYR A 269 6.23 -9.49 -10.90
CA TYR A 269 5.62 -9.22 -12.19
C TYR A 269 4.71 -8.01 -12.09
N PHE A 270 4.69 -7.21 -13.15
CA PHE A 270 3.91 -5.99 -13.22
C PHE A 270 3.22 -5.89 -14.57
N GLY A 271 2.00 -5.38 -14.56
CA GLY A 271 1.22 -5.09 -15.75
C GLY A 271 0.28 -3.95 -15.50
N HIS A 272 -0.06 -3.19 -16.54
CA HIS A 272 -1.09 -2.17 -16.46
C HIS A 272 -1.80 -2.00 -17.79
N THR A 273 -3.03 -1.50 -17.75
CA THR A 273 -3.79 -1.08 -18.93
C THR A 273 -4.67 0.10 -18.59
N ASN A 274 -4.98 0.94 -19.58
CA ASN A 274 -5.98 2.00 -19.40
C ASN A 274 -7.38 1.42 -19.57
N PHE A 275 -8.37 2.02 -18.92
CA PHE A 275 -9.76 1.61 -19.04
C PHE A 275 -10.71 2.79 -19.15
N THR A 276 -11.89 2.51 -19.69
CA THR A 276 -13.11 3.29 -19.47
C THR A 276 -14.19 2.33 -19.03
N VAL A 277 -14.80 2.57 -17.88
CA VAL A 277 -15.82 1.69 -17.30
C VAL A 277 -17.01 1.62 -18.25
N SER A 278 -17.32 0.41 -18.72
CA SER A 278 -18.49 0.06 -19.51
C SER A 278 -19.19 -1.15 -18.88
N ALA A 279 -20.45 -1.39 -19.25
CA ALA A 279 -21.20 -2.53 -18.73
C ALA A 279 -20.47 -3.85 -18.98
N ASN A 280 -20.32 -4.68 -17.93
CA ASN A 280 -19.67 -5.99 -17.98
C ASN A 280 -18.22 -5.99 -18.49
N LEU A 281 -17.48 -4.89 -18.33
CA LEU A 281 -16.08 -4.80 -18.76
C LEU A 281 -15.20 -5.89 -18.11
N ASN A 282 -14.46 -6.60 -18.95
CA ASN A 282 -13.32 -7.43 -18.56
C ASN A 282 -12.04 -6.82 -19.15
N LEU A 283 -11.03 -6.64 -18.30
CA LEU A 283 -9.72 -6.12 -18.69
C LEU A 283 -8.70 -7.26 -18.69
N ASP A 284 -8.15 -7.58 -19.86
CA ASP A 284 -7.00 -8.48 -19.96
C ASP A 284 -5.72 -7.64 -19.84
N VAL A 285 -4.90 -7.96 -18.83
CA VAL A 285 -3.70 -7.19 -18.49
C VAL A 285 -2.47 -8.05 -18.75
N ALA A 286 -1.64 -7.65 -19.70
CA ALA A 286 -0.35 -8.29 -19.90
C ALA A 286 0.54 -8.07 -18.66
N VAL A 287 1.02 -9.16 -18.07
CA VAL A 287 1.85 -9.15 -16.85
C VAL A 287 3.17 -9.88 -17.15
N THR A 288 4.28 -9.19 -16.93
CA THR A 288 5.64 -9.70 -17.22
C THR A 288 6.56 -9.45 -16.03
N PRO A 289 7.69 -10.18 -15.90
CA PRO A 289 8.74 -9.80 -14.95
C PRO A 289 9.10 -8.33 -15.12
N ALA A 290 9.26 -7.63 -14.01
CA ALA A 290 9.44 -6.18 -14.02
C ALA A 290 10.70 -5.76 -13.30
N THR A 291 11.22 -4.60 -13.68
CA THR A 291 12.29 -3.88 -12.98
C THR A 291 11.68 -2.80 -12.08
N ALA A 292 12.46 -2.35 -11.09
CA ALA A 292 12.10 -1.20 -10.28
C ALA A 292 11.81 0.06 -11.13
N ALA A 293 12.57 0.30 -12.19
CA ALA A 293 12.41 1.46 -13.06
C ALA A 293 11.06 1.45 -13.81
N GLN A 294 10.62 0.29 -14.30
CA GLN A 294 9.33 0.15 -14.98
C GLN A 294 8.14 0.43 -14.04
N ILE A 295 8.22 -0.08 -12.81
CA ILE A 295 7.17 0.17 -11.80
C ILE A 295 7.16 1.65 -11.41
N ASP A 296 8.32 2.26 -11.15
CA ASP A 296 8.41 3.70 -10.83
C ASP A 296 7.88 4.57 -11.96
N ALA A 297 8.21 4.25 -13.22
CA ALA A 297 7.74 5.01 -14.37
C ALA A 297 6.21 5.08 -14.44
N VAL A 298 5.51 4.02 -14.03
CA VAL A 298 4.05 4.01 -13.98
C VAL A 298 3.51 4.65 -12.71
N LEU A 299 4.02 4.28 -11.53
CA LEU A 299 3.52 4.82 -10.26
C LEU A 299 3.69 6.33 -10.14
N ASN A 300 4.73 6.90 -10.75
CA ASN A 300 4.98 8.34 -10.75
C ASN A 300 4.06 9.12 -11.71
N THR A 301 3.29 8.45 -12.56
CA THR A 301 2.27 9.07 -13.43
C THR A 301 0.88 9.15 -12.78
N LEU A 302 0.73 8.56 -11.59
CA LEU A 302 -0.56 8.49 -10.89
C LEU A 302 -0.76 9.78 -10.08
N ASN A 303 -1.47 10.74 -10.70
CA ASN A 303 -1.89 12.02 -10.07
C ASN A 303 -2.97 11.85 -9.01
#